data_AF-A0A7S3GQJ8-F1
#
_entry.id   AF-A0A7S3GQJ8-F1
#
_cell.length_a   1.000
_cell.length_b   1.000
_cell.length_c   1.000
_cell.angle_alpha   90.00
_cell.angle_beta   90.00
_cell.angle_gamma   90.00
#
_symmetry.space_group_name_H-M   'P 1'
#
loop_
_entity.id
_entity.type
_entity.pdbx_description
1 polymer ?
#
loop_
_entity_poly.entity_id
_entity_poly.type
_entity_poly.pdbx_seq_one_letter_code
_entity_poly.pdbx_strand_id
1 'polypeptide(L)'
;QQAPPASVTNMIQCAKVCIGAYTANCIKSTAESLAAAGSDSSPLVTLELAQLIYNLKPQGLDMITKSSITDWSFYKIDVTPMLPLECIANPFRLHSCMQQLSETLVMDAISIGSVMGYSLNDNNVAESAAIIASLMEVGIAYVTSESGKLMGLLPMERSLLVLNDPANIDREMGSTQTNNVWVDTSAATQSTTNATAVTAITGTEVPFVIPPALRKRSKDMLRVFRNNVKQPLSLRLNTNFDLAIQKLHEHHGTDCWVGLALQKVWKCMMQTSPPQLLIFELWYGEEMIAADFAHPVCNGRSVYVATRFNDRSAQYRNLMPGFMLALVVTKYFQEHGCCVWDLGTVNLCPLMRYKLDLTGEPLSRPVAQYELMRAHHTYISNDSVSKMGNLAAGVLISEISTAHLLS
;
A
#
# COMPACT_ATOMS: atom_id res chain seq x y z
N GLN A 1 -19.50 -37.68 -11.66
CA GLN A 1 -18.38 -37.07 -10.90
C GLN A 1 -17.31 -38.14 -10.75
N GLN A 2 -16.23 -38.06 -11.52
CA GLN A 2 -15.06 -38.95 -11.35
C GLN A 2 -14.16 -38.35 -10.26
N ALA A 3 -13.72 -39.18 -9.31
CA ALA A 3 -12.75 -38.76 -8.30
C ALA A 3 -11.42 -38.38 -8.99
N PRO A 4 -10.71 -37.36 -8.51
CA PRO A 4 -9.43 -36.97 -9.09
C PRO A 4 -8.41 -38.13 -8.97
N PRO A 5 -7.52 -38.31 -9.96
CA PRO A 5 -6.55 -39.40 -9.94
C PRO A 5 -5.62 -39.26 -8.73
N ALA A 6 -5.37 -40.39 -8.05
CA ALA A 6 -4.59 -40.48 -6.80
C ALA A 6 -3.19 -39.83 -6.87
N SER A 7 -2.64 -39.59 -8.06
CA SER A 7 -1.36 -38.89 -8.26
C SER A 7 -1.43 -37.40 -7.88
N VAL A 8 -2.55 -36.71 -8.12
CA VAL A 8 -2.68 -35.27 -7.85
C VAL A 8 -2.87 -35.01 -6.36
N THR A 9 -3.66 -35.84 -5.67
CA THR A 9 -3.82 -35.77 -4.21
C THR A 9 -2.50 -36.03 -3.48
N ASN A 10 -1.70 -36.98 -3.97
CA ASN A 10 -0.37 -37.25 -3.40
C ASN A 10 0.63 -36.12 -3.67
N MET A 11 0.58 -35.47 -4.85
CA MET A 11 1.41 -34.29 -5.13
C MET A 11 1.03 -33.09 -4.26
N ILE A 12 -0.27 -32.86 -4.02
CA ILE A 12 -0.75 -31.80 -3.14
C ILE A 12 -0.32 -32.06 -1.69
N GLN A 13 -0.43 -33.30 -1.22
CA GLN A 13 0.01 -33.67 0.13
C GLN A 13 1.53 -33.53 0.28
N CYS A 14 2.30 -33.91 -0.74
CA CYS A 14 3.75 -33.76 -0.73
C CYS A 14 4.17 -32.27 -0.76
N ALA A 15 3.50 -31.44 -1.56
CA ALA A 15 3.75 -30.00 -1.60
C ALA A 15 3.41 -29.33 -0.25
N LYS A 16 2.30 -29.71 0.39
CA LYS A 16 1.94 -29.23 1.74
C LYS A 16 2.97 -29.62 2.80
N VAL A 17 3.47 -30.86 2.76
CA VAL A 17 4.52 -31.33 3.68
C VAL A 17 5.85 -30.63 3.42
N CYS A 18 6.25 -30.46 2.15
CA CYS A 18 7.48 -29.80 1.79
C CYS A 18 7.46 -28.30 2.12
N ILE A 19 6.37 -27.59 1.82
CA ILE A 19 6.21 -26.16 2.16
C ILE A 19 6.12 -26.00 3.68
N GLY A 20 5.31 -26.80 4.37
CA GLY A 20 5.20 -26.74 5.82
C GLY A 20 6.53 -26.99 6.53
N ALA A 21 7.28 -28.03 6.12
CA ALA A 21 8.58 -28.35 6.69
C ALA A 21 9.65 -27.32 6.33
N TYR A 22 9.66 -26.82 5.09
CA TYR A 22 10.63 -25.84 4.61
C TYR A 22 10.39 -24.47 5.25
N THR A 23 9.14 -23.98 5.26
CA THR A 23 8.76 -22.72 5.92
C THR A 23 9.01 -22.80 7.43
N ALA A 24 8.68 -23.90 8.11
CA ALA A 24 8.97 -24.06 9.54
C ALA A 24 10.47 -24.07 9.84
N ASN A 25 11.27 -24.75 9.01
CA ASN A 25 12.74 -24.80 9.19
C ASN A 25 13.42 -23.48 8.82
N CYS A 26 12.96 -22.77 7.79
CA CYS A 26 13.46 -21.44 7.45
C CYS A 26 13.08 -20.41 8.52
N ILE A 27 11.82 -20.38 8.99
CA ILE A 27 11.40 -19.50 10.08
C ILE A 27 12.22 -19.79 11.35
N LYS A 28 12.42 -21.08 11.69
CA LYS A 28 13.23 -21.47 12.86
C LYS A 28 14.69 -21.05 12.70
N SER A 29 15.32 -21.33 11.57
CA SER A 29 16.73 -20.99 11.32
C SER A 29 16.96 -19.48 11.23
N THR A 30 16.03 -18.73 10.63
CA THR A 30 16.04 -17.26 10.61
C THR A 30 15.82 -16.69 12.01
N ALA A 31 14.87 -17.22 12.79
CA ALA A 31 14.65 -16.79 14.18
C ALA A 31 15.87 -17.07 15.07
N GLU A 32 16.52 -18.23 14.93
CA GLU A 32 17.76 -18.57 15.64
C GLU A 32 18.92 -17.65 15.23
N SER A 33 19.02 -17.31 13.94
CA SER A 33 20.06 -16.40 13.43
C SER A 33 19.84 -14.94 13.85
N LEU A 34 18.59 -14.47 13.86
CA LEU A 34 18.22 -13.13 14.32
C LEU A 34 18.38 -12.98 15.84
N ALA A 35 18.04 -14.03 16.60
CA ALA A 35 18.29 -14.11 18.04
C ALA A 35 19.79 -14.10 18.36
N ALA A 36 20.61 -14.81 17.58
CA ALA A 36 22.07 -14.78 17.71
C ALA A 36 22.68 -13.43 17.31
N ALA A 37 22.06 -12.71 16.38
CA ALA A 37 22.49 -11.39 15.95
C ALA A 37 22.02 -10.24 16.86
N GLY A 38 21.18 -10.53 17.87
CA GLY A 38 20.67 -9.53 18.81
C GLY A 38 19.78 -8.46 18.16
N SER A 39 19.17 -8.75 17.01
CA SER A 39 18.32 -7.79 16.30
C SER A 39 16.84 -8.08 16.61
N ASP A 40 16.10 -7.09 17.09
CA ASP A 40 14.65 -7.17 17.36
C ASP A 40 13.79 -7.17 16.07
N SER A 41 14.34 -7.61 14.94
CA SER A 41 13.58 -7.66 13.69
C SER A 41 12.68 -8.91 13.69
N SER A 42 11.37 -8.68 13.61
CA SER A 42 10.39 -9.78 13.46
C SER A 42 10.48 -10.36 12.04
N PRO A 43 10.37 -11.70 11.87
CA PRO A 43 10.41 -12.31 10.54
C PRO A 43 9.23 -11.85 9.67
N LEU A 44 9.50 -11.63 8.37
CA LEU A 44 8.53 -11.16 7.37
C LEU A 44 7.36 -12.14 7.14
N VAL A 45 7.53 -13.40 7.52
CA VAL A 45 6.52 -14.46 7.45
C VAL A 45 6.25 -14.95 8.86
N THR A 46 5.05 -14.66 9.37
CA THR A 46 4.61 -15.13 10.68
C THR A 46 4.19 -16.60 10.60
N LEU A 47 4.26 -17.31 11.73
CA LEU A 47 3.77 -18.69 11.82
C LEU A 47 2.27 -18.73 11.50
N GLU A 48 1.53 -17.71 11.90
CA GLU A 48 0.10 -17.55 11.64
C GLU A 48 -0.21 -17.48 10.14
N LEU A 49 0.57 -16.69 9.36
CA LEU A 49 0.40 -16.60 7.91
C LEU A 49 0.72 -17.95 7.23
N ALA A 50 1.79 -18.61 7.65
CA ALA A 50 2.15 -19.93 7.13
C ALA A 50 1.05 -20.98 7.44
N GLN A 51 0.48 -20.95 8.65
CA GLN A 51 -0.61 -21.84 9.06
C GLN A 51 -1.90 -21.56 8.27
N LEU A 52 -2.21 -20.28 8.01
CA LEU A 52 -3.37 -19.84 7.23
C LEU A 52 -3.29 -20.38 5.78
N ILE A 53 -2.12 -20.24 5.15
CA ILE A 53 -1.85 -20.75 3.79
C ILE A 53 -1.94 -22.28 3.76
N TYR A 54 -1.40 -22.98 4.77
CA TYR A 54 -1.43 -24.44 4.86
C TYR A 54 -2.85 -25.03 4.92
N ASN A 55 -3.76 -24.32 5.61
CA ASN A 55 -5.14 -24.75 5.86
C ASN A 55 -6.10 -24.56 4.66
N LEU A 56 -5.67 -23.94 3.56
CA LEU A 56 -6.49 -23.77 2.37
C LEU A 56 -6.90 -25.13 1.76
N LYS A 57 -8.21 -25.27 1.44
CA LYS A 57 -8.79 -26.52 0.91
C LYS A 57 -8.59 -26.64 -0.61
N PRO A 58 -8.13 -27.81 -1.12
CA PRO A 58 -7.83 -28.00 -2.53
C PRO A 58 -9.06 -28.48 -3.32
N GLN A 59 -9.86 -27.59 -3.89
CA GLN A 59 -10.89 -27.96 -4.87
C GLN A 59 -11.05 -26.91 -5.97
N GLY A 60 -10.86 -27.31 -7.23
CA GLY A 60 -11.23 -26.53 -8.42
C GLY A 60 -10.11 -26.32 -9.44
N LEU A 61 -9.57 -27.41 -10.00
CA LEU A 61 -8.40 -27.45 -10.89
C LEU A 61 -8.75 -27.52 -12.40
N ASP A 62 -9.88 -26.96 -12.82
CA ASP A 62 -10.24 -26.88 -14.25
C ASP A 62 -10.29 -25.42 -14.68
N MET A 63 -9.15 -24.90 -15.15
CA MET A 63 -8.98 -23.85 -16.17
C MET A 63 -7.62 -23.16 -15.99
N ILE A 64 -6.58 -23.68 -16.63
CA ILE A 64 -5.39 -22.88 -16.97
C ILE A 64 -5.05 -23.17 -18.44
N THR A 65 -5.07 -22.11 -19.25
CA THR A 65 -4.54 -22.13 -20.62
C THR A 65 -3.02 -22.10 -20.59
N LYS A 66 -2.39 -22.91 -21.44
CA LYS A 66 -0.92 -23.09 -21.59
C LYS A 66 -0.10 -21.79 -21.65
N SER A 67 -0.69 -20.64 -22.00
CA SER A 67 0.01 -19.36 -22.17
C SER A 67 0.63 -18.82 -20.89
N SER A 68 -0.01 -18.97 -19.73
CA SER A 68 0.51 -18.44 -18.45
C SER A 68 1.72 -19.21 -17.91
N ILE A 69 1.94 -20.44 -18.38
CA ILE A 69 3.06 -21.29 -17.95
C ILE A 69 4.32 -21.00 -18.79
N THR A 70 4.15 -20.61 -20.06
CA THR A 70 5.28 -20.38 -20.99
C THR A 70 6.06 -19.09 -20.74
N ASP A 71 5.45 -18.06 -20.15
CA ASP A 71 6.17 -16.80 -19.86
C ASP A 71 6.97 -16.88 -18.54
N TRP A 72 6.63 -17.82 -17.66
CA TRP A 72 7.25 -17.98 -16.35
C TRP A 72 8.57 -18.76 -16.37
N SER A 73 8.83 -19.53 -17.44
CA SER A 73 10.09 -20.28 -17.59
C SER A 73 11.33 -19.39 -17.77
N PHE A 74 11.18 -18.08 -18.02
CA PHE A 74 12.30 -17.18 -18.29
C PHE A 74 12.89 -16.48 -17.05
N TYR A 75 12.20 -16.50 -15.90
CA TYR A 75 12.64 -15.84 -14.67
C TYR A 75 12.85 -16.80 -13.49
N LYS A 76 12.88 -18.10 -13.77
CA LYS A 76 13.14 -19.11 -12.75
C LYS A 76 14.57 -18.93 -12.24
N ILE A 77 14.73 -18.74 -10.93
CA ILE A 77 16.01 -18.99 -10.27
C ILE A 77 16.24 -20.49 -10.40
N ASP A 78 17.01 -20.91 -11.41
CA ASP A 78 17.45 -22.31 -11.59
C ASP A 78 18.51 -22.72 -10.55
N VAL A 79 18.59 -22.00 -9.42
CA VAL A 79 19.71 -22.10 -8.49
C VAL A 79 19.22 -22.63 -7.14
N THR A 80 19.84 -23.75 -6.79
CA THR A 80 19.88 -24.51 -5.53
C THR A 80 19.79 -23.67 -4.24
N PRO A 81 19.42 -24.30 -3.10
CA PRO A 81 19.23 -23.65 -1.79
C PRO A 81 20.55 -23.21 -1.12
N MET A 82 21.55 -22.81 -1.89
CA MET A 82 22.86 -22.38 -1.38
C MET A 82 23.13 -20.94 -1.76
N LEU A 83 23.22 -20.07 -0.75
CA LEU A 83 23.65 -18.69 -0.91
C LEU A 83 25.15 -18.66 -1.27
N PRO A 84 25.57 -17.93 -2.32
CA PRO A 84 26.99 -17.74 -2.62
C PRO A 84 27.73 -17.13 -1.43
N LEU A 85 28.95 -17.60 -1.13
CA LEU A 85 29.80 -17.10 -0.03
C LEU A 85 29.99 -15.58 -0.07
N GLU A 86 30.04 -15.00 -1.27
CA GLU A 86 30.16 -13.56 -1.51
C GLU A 86 28.92 -12.77 -1.05
N CYS A 87 27.75 -13.39 -1.05
CA CYS A 87 26.53 -12.80 -0.52
C CYS A 87 26.53 -12.87 1.00
N ILE A 88 26.98 -13.98 1.59
CA ILE A 88 27.10 -14.16 3.05
C ILE A 88 28.11 -13.18 3.65
N ALA A 89 29.22 -12.92 2.95
CA ALA A 89 30.28 -12.03 3.41
C ALA A 89 29.88 -10.53 3.39
N ASN A 90 28.80 -10.17 2.70
CA ASN A 90 28.35 -8.79 2.58
C ASN A 90 26.90 -8.65 3.10
N PRO A 91 26.68 -7.99 4.25
CA PRO A 91 25.34 -7.88 4.87
C PRO A 91 24.25 -7.35 3.93
N PHE A 92 24.58 -6.41 3.04
CA PHE A 92 23.62 -5.86 2.06
C PHE A 92 23.23 -6.89 1.00
N ARG A 93 24.20 -7.66 0.50
CA ARG A 93 23.93 -8.72 -0.48
C ARG A 93 23.19 -9.89 0.15
N LEU A 94 23.55 -10.28 1.38
CA LEU A 94 22.83 -11.30 2.14
C LEU A 94 21.37 -10.93 2.35
N HIS A 95 21.11 -9.70 2.78
CA HIS A 95 19.75 -9.19 2.97
C HIS A 95 18.95 -9.25 1.66
N SER A 96 19.55 -8.77 0.56
CA SER A 96 18.92 -8.81 -0.77
C SER A 96 18.62 -10.24 -1.24
N CYS A 97 19.54 -11.19 -1.06
CA CYS A 97 19.32 -12.59 -1.42
C CYS A 97 18.25 -13.26 -0.54
N MET A 98 18.26 -13.01 0.77
CA MET A 98 17.25 -13.54 1.69
C MET A 98 15.86 -12.98 1.37
N GLN A 99 15.80 -11.69 0.99
CA GLN A 99 14.58 -11.05 0.53
C GLN A 99 14.08 -11.71 -0.77
N GLN A 100 14.93 -11.89 -1.79
CA GLN A 100 14.56 -12.58 -3.04
C GLN A 100 14.11 -14.02 -2.83
N LEU A 101 14.75 -14.76 -1.91
CA LEU A 101 14.39 -16.14 -1.61
C LEU A 101 13.03 -16.20 -0.90
N SER A 102 12.81 -15.32 0.09
CA SER A 102 11.53 -15.19 0.80
C SER A 102 10.42 -14.77 -0.16
N GLU A 103 10.70 -13.83 -1.05
CA GLU A 103 9.81 -13.43 -2.14
C GLU A 103 9.49 -14.65 -3.01
N THR A 104 10.48 -15.40 -3.48
CA THR A 104 10.27 -16.60 -4.33
C THR A 104 9.41 -17.65 -3.63
N LEU A 105 9.60 -17.89 -2.33
CA LEU A 105 8.81 -18.85 -1.57
C LEU A 105 7.36 -18.38 -1.36
N VAL A 106 7.17 -17.08 -1.10
CA VAL A 106 5.84 -16.47 -1.03
C VAL A 106 5.18 -16.48 -2.42
N MET A 107 5.95 -16.29 -3.49
CA MET A 107 5.50 -16.40 -4.88
C MET A 107 5.07 -17.81 -5.21
N ASP A 108 5.82 -18.81 -4.81
CA ASP A 108 5.45 -20.22 -4.97
C ASP A 108 4.20 -20.53 -4.15
N ALA A 109 4.12 -20.07 -2.90
CA ALA A 109 2.94 -20.26 -2.05
C ALA A 109 1.68 -19.57 -2.59
N ILE A 110 1.80 -18.36 -3.16
CA ILE A 110 0.69 -17.61 -3.76
C ILE A 110 0.35 -18.14 -5.13
N SER A 111 1.32 -18.56 -5.93
CA SER A 111 1.05 -19.25 -7.19
C SER A 111 0.32 -20.56 -6.91
N ILE A 112 0.76 -21.32 -5.91
CA ILE A 112 0.08 -22.52 -5.42
C ILE A 112 -1.31 -22.17 -4.86
N GLY A 113 -1.46 -21.11 -4.08
CA GLY A 113 -2.73 -20.65 -3.51
C GLY A 113 -3.73 -20.12 -4.55
N SER A 114 -3.23 -19.41 -5.56
CA SER A 114 -4.00 -18.90 -6.71
C SER A 114 -4.40 -20.06 -7.63
N VAL A 115 -3.56 -21.08 -7.75
CA VAL A 115 -3.89 -22.39 -8.35
C VAL A 115 -4.90 -23.17 -7.49
N MET A 116 -4.99 -22.91 -6.18
CA MET A 116 -5.88 -23.59 -5.23
C MET A 116 -7.23 -22.91 -4.96
N GLY A 117 -7.50 -21.72 -5.54
CA GLY A 117 -8.87 -21.20 -5.70
C GLY A 117 -9.61 -20.79 -4.42
N TYR A 118 -9.05 -19.90 -3.61
CA TYR A 118 -9.82 -19.31 -2.51
C TYR A 118 -10.99 -18.47 -3.08
N SER A 119 -12.21 -18.93 -2.84
CA SER A 119 -13.44 -18.25 -3.29
C SER A 119 -14.04 -17.43 -2.17
N LEU A 120 -14.15 -16.13 -2.41
CA LEU A 120 -14.92 -15.20 -1.60
C LEU A 120 -16.41 -15.58 -1.70
N ASN A 121 -17.06 -15.77 -0.56
CA ASN A 121 -18.49 -16.03 -0.48
C ASN A 121 -19.05 -15.55 0.86
N ASP A 122 -20.37 -15.64 1.01
CA ASP A 122 -21.07 -15.10 2.17
C ASP A 122 -20.69 -15.78 3.49
N ASN A 123 -20.16 -16.99 3.45
CA ASN A 123 -19.80 -17.76 4.65
C ASN A 123 -18.37 -17.49 5.15
N ASN A 124 -17.53 -16.80 4.38
CA ASN A 124 -16.12 -16.58 4.73
C ASN A 124 -15.68 -15.12 4.63
N VAL A 125 -16.60 -14.17 4.77
CA VAL A 125 -16.32 -12.73 4.63
C VAL A 125 -15.21 -12.24 5.58
N ALA A 126 -15.24 -12.64 6.86
CA ALA A 126 -14.24 -12.22 7.85
C ALA A 126 -12.86 -12.85 7.60
N GLU A 127 -12.82 -14.14 7.24
CA GLU A 127 -11.58 -14.83 6.86
C GLU A 127 -10.98 -14.21 5.59
N SER A 128 -11.83 -13.90 4.61
CA SER A 128 -11.45 -13.22 3.37
C SER A 128 -10.83 -11.86 3.63
N ALA A 129 -11.43 -11.06 4.53
CA ALA A 129 -10.89 -9.77 4.94
C ALA A 129 -9.48 -9.92 5.55
N ALA A 130 -9.29 -10.91 6.43
CA ALA A 130 -7.99 -11.18 7.05
C ALA A 130 -6.93 -11.65 6.03
N ILE A 131 -7.31 -12.47 5.05
CA ILE A 131 -6.43 -12.90 3.95
C ILE A 131 -6.01 -11.69 3.11
N ILE A 132 -6.97 -10.86 2.68
CA ILE A 132 -6.67 -9.67 1.88
C ILE A 132 -5.75 -8.72 2.65
N ALA A 133 -6.06 -8.42 3.92
CA ALA A 133 -5.21 -7.57 4.75
C ALA A 133 -3.79 -8.13 4.85
N SER A 134 -3.64 -9.44 5.04
CA SER A 134 -2.35 -10.12 5.13
C SER A 134 -1.57 -10.04 3.81
N LEU A 135 -2.23 -10.18 2.65
CA LEU A 135 -1.61 -9.98 1.34
C LEU A 135 -1.09 -8.54 1.19
N MET A 136 -1.83 -7.53 1.67
CA MET A 136 -1.39 -6.14 1.66
C MET A 136 -0.16 -5.90 2.54
N GLU A 137 -0.12 -6.47 3.75
CA GLU A 137 1.02 -6.35 4.67
C GLU A 137 2.32 -6.88 4.06
N VAL A 138 2.25 -7.91 3.22
CA VAL A 138 3.43 -8.44 2.50
C VAL A 138 3.66 -7.76 1.13
N GLY A 139 2.93 -6.67 0.83
CA GLY A 139 3.11 -5.89 -0.40
C GLY A 139 2.54 -6.54 -1.66
N ILE A 140 1.54 -7.42 -1.54
CA ILE A 140 1.01 -8.20 -2.66
C ILE A 140 -0.40 -7.76 -3.00
N ALA A 141 -0.54 -7.00 -4.08
CA ALA A 141 -1.83 -6.58 -4.63
C ALA A 141 -2.78 -7.76 -4.85
N TYR A 142 -4.08 -7.51 -5.01
CA TYR A 142 -5.05 -8.57 -5.31
C TYR A 142 -6.11 -8.09 -6.30
N VAL A 143 -6.78 -9.06 -6.91
CA VAL A 143 -8.02 -8.90 -7.68
C VAL A 143 -8.95 -10.08 -7.42
N THR A 144 -10.20 -9.95 -7.86
CA THR A 144 -11.17 -11.03 -7.82
C THR A 144 -11.72 -11.33 -9.20
N SER A 145 -11.95 -12.61 -9.50
CA SER A 145 -12.75 -12.99 -10.67
C SER A 145 -14.22 -12.67 -10.45
N GLU A 146 -15.02 -12.70 -11.53
CA GLU A 146 -16.48 -12.59 -11.47
C GLU A 146 -17.10 -13.68 -10.57
N SER A 147 -16.52 -14.89 -10.57
CA SER A 147 -16.89 -16.00 -9.69
C SER A 147 -16.44 -15.86 -8.23
N GLY A 148 -15.83 -14.72 -7.87
CA GLY A 148 -15.35 -14.44 -6.52
C GLY A 148 -14.04 -15.15 -6.15
N LYS A 149 -13.27 -15.68 -7.12
CA LYS A 149 -11.95 -16.24 -6.81
C LYS A 149 -10.96 -15.10 -6.53
N LEU A 150 -10.33 -15.12 -5.37
CA LEU A 150 -9.28 -14.19 -4.99
C LEU A 150 -7.96 -14.58 -5.66
N MET A 151 -7.30 -13.62 -6.30
CA MET A 151 -6.02 -13.80 -6.97
C MET A 151 -5.03 -12.74 -6.49
N GLY A 152 -3.85 -13.18 -6.06
CA GLY A 152 -2.74 -12.29 -5.76
C GLY A 152 -2.10 -11.77 -7.05
N LEU A 153 -1.87 -10.47 -7.13
CA LEU A 153 -1.17 -9.81 -8.22
C LEU A 153 0.27 -9.52 -7.83
N LEU A 154 1.18 -9.91 -8.71
CA LEU A 154 2.62 -9.84 -8.49
C LEU A 154 3.21 -8.90 -9.54
N PRO A 155 3.08 -7.58 -9.34
CA PRO A 155 3.63 -6.60 -10.28
C PRO A 155 5.14 -6.80 -10.47
N MET A 156 5.58 -6.75 -11.72
CA MET A 156 7.00 -6.56 -12.02
C MET A 156 7.44 -5.14 -11.63
N GLU A 157 6.53 -4.17 -11.79
CA GLU A 157 6.75 -2.75 -11.52
C GLU A 157 5.61 -2.13 -10.71
N ARG A 158 5.97 -1.27 -9.76
CA ARG A 158 5.03 -0.56 -8.87
C ARG A 158 5.21 0.94 -8.96
N SER A 159 4.10 1.65 -8.83
CA SER A 159 4.07 3.10 -8.75
C SER A 159 3.89 3.49 -7.29
N LEU A 160 4.97 3.97 -6.67
CA LEU A 160 4.99 4.41 -5.28
C LEU A 160 5.33 5.89 -5.19
N LEU A 161 4.60 6.62 -4.34
CA LEU A 161 4.97 7.97 -3.92
C LEU A 161 5.53 7.92 -2.50
N VAL A 162 6.81 8.25 -2.35
CA VAL A 162 7.43 8.42 -1.02
C VAL A 162 7.09 9.83 -0.52
N LEU A 163 6.35 9.90 0.58
CA LEU A 163 5.74 11.12 1.12
C LEU A 163 6.60 11.79 2.19
N ASN A 164 7.11 11.00 3.12
CA ASN A 164 7.87 11.47 4.29
C ASN A 164 9.18 10.70 4.37
N ASP A 165 10.11 10.98 3.46
CA ASP A 165 11.47 10.42 3.54
C ASP A 165 12.28 11.20 4.57
N PRO A 166 12.73 10.60 5.69
CA PRO A 166 13.56 11.28 6.67
C PRO A 166 14.81 11.92 6.04
N ALA A 167 15.40 11.26 5.02
CA ALA A 167 16.58 11.79 4.34
C ALA A 167 16.31 13.05 3.52
N ASN A 168 15.06 13.28 3.07
CA ASN A 168 14.69 14.53 2.39
C ASN A 168 14.42 15.65 3.39
N ILE A 169 13.87 15.34 4.56
CA ILE A 169 13.63 16.32 5.62
C ILE A 169 14.96 16.95 6.07
N ASP A 170 15.99 16.13 6.29
CA ASP A 170 17.31 16.62 6.71
C ASP A 170 17.99 17.48 5.63
N ARG A 171 17.83 17.11 4.34
CA ARG A 171 18.38 17.88 3.22
C ARG A 171 17.71 19.24 3.07
N GLU A 172 16.39 19.30 3.16
CA GLU A 172 15.66 20.57 3.03
C GLU A 172 15.90 21.46 4.25
N MET A 173 15.86 20.92 5.47
CA MET A 173 16.19 21.68 6.69
C MET A 173 17.64 22.20 6.67
N GLY A 174 18.60 21.42 6.17
CA GLY A 174 19.99 21.86 5.99
C GLY A 174 20.17 22.93 4.92
N SER A 175 19.33 22.94 3.89
CA SER A 175 19.41 23.92 2.78
C SER A 175 18.78 25.28 3.10
N THR A 176 17.88 25.35 4.09
CA THR A 176 17.11 26.57 4.39
C THR A 176 17.87 27.55 5.29
N GLN A 177 19.03 27.17 5.85
CA GLN A 177 19.81 28.02 6.75
C GLN A 177 20.72 29.06 6.08
N THR A 178 20.79 29.16 4.75
CA THR A 178 21.75 30.08 4.10
C THR A 178 21.17 31.29 3.37
N ASN A 179 19.85 31.48 3.23
CA ASN A 179 19.35 32.56 2.35
C ASN A 179 18.14 33.39 2.80
N ASN A 180 17.71 33.36 4.06
CA ASN A 180 16.74 34.35 4.56
C ASN A 180 17.13 34.87 5.95
N VAL A 181 18.22 35.64 6.01
CA VAL A 181 18.40 36.65 7.05
C VAL A 181 17.69 37.90 6.54
N TRP A 182 16.39 38.02 6.84
CA TRP A 182 15.79 39.34 6.93
C TRP A 182 16.30 39.96 8.23
N VAL A 183 17.23 40.90 8.07
CA VAL A 183 17.75 41.73 9.16
C VAL A 183 16.63 42.66 9.60
N ASP A 184 15.99 42.36 10.72
CA ASP A 184 15.34 43.38 11.52
C ASP A 184 16.29 43.79 12.64
N THR A 185 16.97 44.91 12.40
CA THR A 185 17.64 45.69 13.43
C THR A 185 16.61 46.40 14.29
N SER A 186 16.41 45.95 15.52
CA SER A 186 16.23 46.87 16.65
C SER A 186 16.58 46.19 17.98
N ALA A 187 17.37 46.92 18.76
CA ALA A 187 17.99 46.51 19.99
C ALA A 187 17.03 46.51 21.19
N ALA A 188 17.18 45.54 22.11
CA ALA A 188 17.22 45.79 23.56
C ALA A 188 17.47 44.50 24.37
N THR A 189 18.64 44.49 25.03
CA THR A 189 18.88 44.14 26.44
C THR A 189 18.61 42.71 26.96
N GLN A 190 19.70 42.15 27.50
CA GLN A 190 19.90 40.85 28.12
C GLN A 190 19.08 40.60 29.39
N SER A 191 18.72 39.33 29.64
CA SER A 191 18.77 38.71 30.97
C SER A 191 18.87 37.19 30.84
N THR A 192 20.01 36.67 31.29
CA THR A 192 20.36 35.24 31.37
C THR A 192 19.76 34.63 32.64
N THR A 193 18.87 33.64 32.48
CA THR A 193 18.64 32.63 33.53
C THR A 193 18.62 31.24 32.89
N ASN A 194 19.60 30.43 33.28
CA ASN A 194 19.71 29.03 32.91
C ASN A 194 18.70 28.22 33.71
N ALA A 195 17.58 27.86 33.10
CA ALA A 195 16.71 26.79 33.55
C ALA A 195 16.64 25.76 32.42
N THR A 196 17.19 24.58 32.68
CA THR A 196 17.08 23.40 31.80
C THR A 196 15.64 22.88 31.88
N ALA A 197 14.72 23.60 31.24
CA ALA A 197 13.39 23.11 30.98
C ALA A 197 13.50 22.07 29.86
N VAL A 198 13.20 20.82 30.18
CA VAL A 198 12.81 19.82 29.19
C VAL A 198 11.46 20.29 28.65
N THR A 199 11.50 21.16 27.65
CA THR A 199 10.32 21.55 26.89
C THR A 199 9.85 20.28 26.19
N ALA A 200 8.75 19.70 26.68
CA ALA A 200 8.00 18.73 25.91
C ALA A 200 7.77 19.36 24.53
N ILE A 201 8.30 18.73 23.48
CA ILE A 201 8.12 19.17 22.10
C ILE A 201 6.63 18.96 21.80
N THR A 202 5.83 19.98 22.14
CA THR A 202 4.41 20.06 21.79
C THR A 202 4.36 20.26 20.29
N GLY A 203 4.25 19.14 19.58
CA GLY A 203 3.78 19.02 18.20
C GLY A 203 4.27 20.10 17.24
N THR A 204 5.55 20.05 16.86
CA THR A 204 5.97 20.69 15.61
C THR A 204 5.17 20.06 14.48
N GLU A 205 4.20 20.80 13.94
CA GLU A 205 3.52 20.42 12.70
C GLU A 205 4.60 20.17 11.65
N VAL A 206 4.64 18.94 11.12
CA VAL A 206 5.55 18.63 10.03
C VAL A 206 5.07 19.45 8.83
N PRO A 207 5.88 20.37 8.29
CA PRO A 207 5.44 21.21 7.18
C PRO A 207 5.08 20.31 5.98
N PHE A 208 3.95 20.59 5.36
CA PHE A 208 3.55 19.91 4.13
C PHE A 208 4.54 20.26 3.00
N VAL A 209 5.23 19.25 2.47
CA VAL A 209 6.15 19.40 1.35
C VAL A 209 5.60 18.66 0.15
N ILE A 210 5.29 19.39 -0.92
CA ILE A 210 4.83 18.79 -2.19
C ILE A 210 5.96 17.92 -2.77
N PRO A 211 5.74 16.61 -2.97
CA PRO A 211 6.72 15.73 -3.58
C PRO A 211 7.20 16.27 -4.93
N PRO A 212 8.50 16.18 -5.27
CA PRO A 212 9.05 16.72 -6.50
C PRO A 212 8.27 16.33 -7.77
N ALA A 213 7.84 15.07 -7.86
CA ALA A 213 7.02 14.55 -8.96
C ALA A 213 5.70 15.31 -9.15
N LEU A 214 5.11 15.83 -8.06
CA LEU A 214 3.83 16.52 -8.06
C LEU A 214 3.94 18.04 -8.26
N ARG A 215 5.12 18.65 -8.14
CA ARG A 215 5.28 20.13 -8.17
C ARG A 215 4.78 20.79 -9.46
N LYS A 216 4.96 20.14 -10.61
CA LYS A 216 4.43 20.66 -11.89
C LYS A 216 2.90 20.52 -11.93
N ARG A 217 2.40 19.35 -11.55
CA ARG A 217 0.97 19.02 -11.56
C ARG A 217 0.19 19.86 -10.54
N SER A 218 0.76 20.19 -9.38
CA SER A 218 0.11 21.04 -8.38
C SER A 218 -0.16 22.46 -8.92
N LYS A 219 0.80 23.06 -9.64
CA LYS A 219 0.61 24.35 -10.31
C LYS A 219 -0.49 24.29 -11.38
N ASP A 220 -0.51 23.23 -12.17
CA ASP A 220 -1.55 23.02 -13.17
C ASP A 220 -2.93 22.86 -12.51
N MET A 221 -3.03 22.09 -11.42
CA MET A 221 -4.28 21.87 -10.70
C MET A 221 -4.78 23.14 -10.00
N LEU A 222 -3.88 23.99 -9.51
CA LEU A 222 -4.24 25.30 -8.97
C LEU A 222 -4.88 26.19 -10.04
N ARG A 223 -4.36 26.17 -11.27
CA ARG A 223 -4.97 26.87 -12.41
C ARG A 223 -6.34 26.28 -12.76
N VAL A 224 -6.43 24.95 -12.82
CA VAL A 224 -7.71 24.25 -13.10
C VAL A 224 -8.75 24.61 -12.04
N PHE A 225 -8.38 24.57 -10.76
CA PHE A 225 -9.24 24.91 -9.64
C PHE A 225 -9.82 26.32 -9.79
N ARG A 226 -8.96 27.34 -9.94
CA ARG A 226 -9.38 28.74 -10.08
C ARG A 226 -10.34 28.98 -11.24
N ASN A 227 -10.12 28.30 -12.36
CA ASN A 227 -10.90 28.55 -13.58
C ASN A 227 -12.22 27.78 -13.61
N ASN A 228 -12.24 26.54 -13.11
CA ASN A 228 -13.30 25.59 -13.38
C ASN A 228 -14.16 25.22 -12.17
N VAL A 229 -13.67 25.39 -10.94
CA VAL A 229 -14.44 25.06 -9.73
C VAL A 229 -15.47 26.16 -9.48
N LYS A 230 -16.75 25.80 -9.53
CA LYS A 230 -17.91 26.70 -9.31
C LYS A 230 -18.74 26.32 -8.08
N GLN A 231 -18.50 25.14 -7.51
CA GLN A 231 -19.11 24.67 -6.27
C GLN A 231 -18.01 24.28 -5.28
N PRO A 232 -18.31 24.25 -3.96
CA PRO A 232 -17.36 23.79 -2.96
C PRO A 232 -16.87 22.36 -3.27
N LEU A 233 -15.56 22.15 -3.12
CA LEU A 233 -14.97 20.82 -3.15
C LEU A 233 -14.63 20.39 -1.72
N SER A 234 -15.00 19.17 -1.35
CA SER A 234 -14.68 18.58 -0.03
C SER A 234 -14.10 17.18 -0.18
N LEU A 235 -13.08 16.87 0.62
CA LEU A 235 -12.63 15.50 0.85
C LEU A 235 -13.48 14.90 1.97
N ARG A 236 -14.08 13.73 1.73
CA ARG A 236 -14.80 12.95 2.73
C ARG A 236 -14.19 11.55 2.82
N LEU A 237 -14.39 10.86 3.94
CA LEU A 237 -13.82 9.53 4.20
C LEU A 237 -14.92 8.57 4.64
N ASN A 238 -15.06 7.45 3.93
CA ASN A 238 -16.01 6.37 4.26
C ASN A 238 -17.46 6.86 4.50
N THR A 239 -17.93 7.89 3.79
CA THR A 239 -19.25 8.48 4.08
C THR A 239 -20.39 7.79 3.36
N ASN A 240 -20.14 7.24 2.16
CA ASN A 240 -21.17 6.52 1.41
C ASN A 240 -20.60 5.36 0.58
N PHE A 241 -20.44 4.21 1.23
CA PHE A 241 -19.91 2.99 0.62
C PHE A 241 -20.71 2.54 -0.61
N ASP A 242 -22.04 2.49 -0.50
CA ASP A 242 -22.88 1.94 -1.56
C ASP A 242 -22.85 2.85 -2.82
N LEU A 243 -22.84 4.18 -2.66
CA LEU A 243 -22.65 5.13 -3.76
C LEU A 243 -21.25 5.02 -4.38
N ALA A 244 -20.20 4.90 -3.58
CA ALA A 244 -18.83 4.76 -4.09
C ALA A 244 -18.69 3.48 -4.93
N ILE A 245 -19.26 2.37 -4.48
CA ILE A 245 -19.31 1.10 -5.23
C ILE A 245 -20.10 1.27 -6.52
N GLN A 246 -21.28 1.90 -6.50
CA GLN A 246 -22.06 2.17 -7.71
C GLN A 246 -21.24 2.97 -8.73
N LYS A 247 -20.63 4.08 -8.31
CA LYS A 247 -19.79 4.93 -9.18
C LYS A 247 -18.55 4.20 -9.71
N LEU A 248 -17.98 3.29 -8.93
CA LEU A 248 -16.89 2.43 -9.36
C LEU A 248 -17.32 1.48 -10.49
N HIS A 249 -18.51 0.87 -10.38
CA HIS A 249 -19.07 0.02 -11.45
C HIS A 249 -19.39 0.82 -12.70
N GLU A 250 -19.98 2.01 -12.56
CA GLU A 250 -20.24 2.92 -13.69
C GLU A 250 -18.94 3.28 -14.43
N HIS A 251 -17.84 3.50 -13.69
CA HIS A 251 -16.55 3.88 -14.24
C HIS A 251 -15.85 2.75 -15.01
N HIS A 252 -15.83 1.55 -14.46
CA HIS A 252 -15.14 0.39 -15.05
C HIS A 252 -16.04 -0.41 -16.01
N GLY A 253 -17.36 -0.21 -15.97
CA GLY A 253 -18.31 -0.90 -16.83
C GLY A 253 -18.23 -2.41 -16.68
N THR A 254 -18.14 -3.13 -17.81
CA THR A 254 -18.00 -4.59 -17.84
C THR A 254 -16.67 -5.10 -17.30
N ASP A 255 -15.66 -4.24 -17.21
CA ASP A 255 -14.31 -4.61 -16.75
C ASP A 255 -14.15 -4.42 -15.24
N CYS A 256 -15.23 -4.09 -14.52
CA CYS A 256 -15.20 -3.95 -13.07
C CYS A 256 -14.95 -5.31 -12.42
N TRP A 257 -13.75 -5.50 -11.87
CA TRP A 257 -13.36 -6.74 -11.18
C TRP A 257 -13.94 -6.84 -9.76
N VAL A 258 -14.62 -5.81 -9.26
CA VAL A 258 -15.17 -5.74 -7.90
C VAL A 258 -16.57 -6.36 -7.84
N GLY A 259 -16.62 -7.68 -7.82
CA GLY A 259 -17.87 -8.43 -7.70
C GLY A 259 -18.56 -8.31 -6.34
N LEU A 260 -19.82 -8.76 -6.24
CA LEU A 260 -20.65 -8.69 -5.03
C LEU A 260 -19.99 -9.31 -3.79
N ALA A 261 -19.28 -10.43 -3.96
CA ALA A 261 -18.59 -11.09 -2.85
C ALA A 261 -17.49 -10.19 -2.27
N LEU A 262 -16.70 -9.54 -3.13
CA LEU A 262 -15.66 -8.61 -2.69
C LEU A 262 -16.26 -7.37 -2.02
N GLN A 263 -17.38 -6.85 -2.53
CA GLN A 263 -18.07 -5.71 -1.90
C GLN A 263 -18.46 -6.02 -0.45
N LYS A 264 -18.93 -7.24 -0.16
CA LYS A 264 -19.23 -7.67 1.22
C LYS A 264 -17.98 -7.71 2.09
N VAL A 265 -16.87 -8.23 1.55
CA VAL A 265 -15.56 -8.26 2.24
C VAL A 265 -15.06 -6.85 2.52
N TRP A 266 -15.13 -5.95 1.54
CA TRP A 266 -14.77 -4.54 1.67
C TRP A 266 -15.62 -3.80 2.70
N LYS A 267 -16.94 -4.04 2.71
CA LYS A 267 -17.84 -3.48 3.72
C LYS A 267 -17.47 -3.96 5.13
N CYS A 268 -17.10 -5.24 5.27
CA CYS A 268 -16.56 -5.78 6.52
C CYS A 268 -15.24 -5.11 6.92
N MET A 269 -14.28 -4.97 5.99
CA MET A 269 -12.98 -4.32 6.22
C MET A 269 -13.12 -2.84 6.60
N MET A 270 -14.12 -2.14 6.06
CA MET A 270 -14.40 -0.75 6.41
C MET A 270 -14.94 -0.60 7.85
N GLN A 271 -15.57 -1.66 8.39
CA GLN A 271 -16.19 -1.69 9.72
C GLN A 271 -15.25 -2.19 10.82
N THR A 272 -14.03 -2.65 10.48
CA THR A 272 -13.06 -3.07 11.50
C THR A 272 -12.53 -1.86 12.29
N SER A 273 -11.94 -2.13 13.46
CA SER A 273 -11.29 -1.10 14.27
C SER A 273 -9.86 -1.54 14.60
N PRO A 274 -8.83 -0.95 13.96
CA PRO A 274 -8.89 0.10 12.94
C PRO A 274 -9.51 -0.37 11.60
N PRO A 275 -10.10 0.52 10.77
CA PRO A 275 -10.58 0.16 9.43
C PRO A 275 -9.44 -0.32 8.54
N GLN A 276 -9.68 -1.43 7.85
CA GLN A 276 -8.76 -2.03 6.86
C GLN A 276 -9.09 -1.61 5.42
N LEU A 277 -10.19 -0.86 5.23
CA LEU A 277 -10.53 -0.19 3.99
C LEU A 277 -10.91 1.26 4.26
N LEU A 278 -10.30 2.15 3.48
CA LEU A 278 -10.56 3.58 3.45
C LEU A 278 -11.03 3.95 2.04
N ILE A 279 -12.09 4.73 1.96
CA ILE A 279 -12.63 5.29 0.72
C ILE A 279 -12.48 6.80 0.83
N PHE A 280 -11.47 7.33 0.13
CA PHE A 280 -11.26 8.77 0.03
C PHE A 280 -12.14 9.32 -1.09
N GLU A 281 -13.09 10.17 -0.74
CA GLU A 281 -14.15 10.62 -1.64
C GLU A 281 -13.98 12.11 -1.93
N LEU A 282 -13.90 12.49 -3.21
CA LEU A 282 -13.94 13.89 -3.63
C LEU A 282 -15.36 14.26 -4.02
N TRP A 283 -15.93 15.22 -3.29
CA TRP A 283 -17.28 15.74 -3.52
C TRP A 283 -17.23 17.15 -4.08
N TYR A 284 -18.10 17.45 -5.05
CA TYR A 284 -18.32 18.76 -5.64
C TYR A 284 -19.78 19.17 -5.42
N GLY A 285 -19.98 20.06 -4.45
CA GLY A 285 -21.30 20.22 -3.81
C GLY A 285 -21.72 18.89 -3.17
N GLU A 286 -22.89 18.38 -3.58
CA GLU A 286 -23.45 17.12 -3.10
C GLU A 286 -23.18 15.92 -4.03
N GLU A 287 -22.30 16.07 -5.03
CA GLU A 287 -21.98 14.99 -5.97
C GLU A 287 -20.57 14.44 -5.76
N MET A 288 -20.45 13.12 -5.56
CA MET A 288 -19.17 12.42 -5.52
C MET A 288 -18.60 12.25 -6.94
N ILE A 289 -17.50 12.92 -7.22
CA ILE A 289 -16.89 13.00 -8.56
C ILE A 289 -15.59 12.19 -8.70
N ALA A 290 -15.01 11.69 -7.60
CA ALA A 290 -13.95 10.69 -7.61
C ALA A 290 -13.86 9.98 -6.27
N ALA A 291 -13.32 8.76 -6.26
CA ALA A 291 -12.90 8.10 -5.03
C ALA A 291 -11.71 7.15 -5.22
N ASP A 292 -10.94 6.98 -4.15
CA ASP A 292 -9.89 5.97 -4.00
C ASP A 292 -10.29 4.93 -2.97
N PHE A 293 -10.24 3.66 -3.35
CA PHE A 293 -10.40 2.52 -2.44
C PHE A 293 -9.01 2.08 -2.01
N ALA A 294 -8.70 2.32 -0.75
CA ALA A 294 -7.35 2.25 -0.22
C ALA A 294 -7.27 1.38 1.03
N HIS A 295 -6.20 0.61 1.16
CA HIS A 295 -5.91 -0.23 2.30
C HIS A 295 -4.76 0.40 3.08
N PRO A 296 -4.96 0.83 4.33
CA PRO A 296 -3.85 1.14 5.20
C PRO A 296 -3.08 -0.15 5.49
N VAL A 297 -1.76 -0.05 5.44
CA VAL A 297 -0.80 -1.15 5.62
C VAL A 297 0.28 -0.69 6.59
N CYS A 298 0.96 -1.61 7.28
CA CYS A 298 2.06 -1.29 8.19
C CYS A 298 1.61 -0.30 9.28
N ASN A 299 0.45 -0.55 9.90
CA ASN A 299 -0.17 0.35 10.88
C ASN A 299 -0.43 1.78 10.35
N GLY A 300 -0.77 1.91 9.06
CA GLY A 300 -1.09 3.20 8.42
C GLY A 300 0.12 4.00 7.95
N ARG A 301 1.35 3.45 8.05
CA ARG A 301 2.56 4.06 7.49
C ARG A 301 2.67 3.92 5.99
N SER A 302 1.97 2.95 5.42
CA SER A 302 1.76 2.86 4.00
C SER A 302 0.28 2.74 3.67
N VAL A 303 -0.09 3.19 2.49
CA VAL A 303 -1.46 3.04 1.98
C VAL A 303 -1.40 2.51 0.56
N TYR A 304 -2.05 1.37 0.32
CA TYR A 304 -2.19 0.77 -1.01
C TYR A 304 -3.56 1.11 -1.63
N VAL A 305 -3.58 1.69 -2.82
CA VAL A 305 -4.81 1.96 -3.57
C VAL A 305 -5.14 0.77 -4.45
N ALA A 306 -6.18 0.04 -4.07
CA ALA A 306 -6.69 -1.11 -4.83
C ALA A 306 -7.32 -0.66 -6.15
N THR A 307 -8.14 0.38 -6.10
CA THR A 307 -8.78 0.93 -7.30
C THR A 307 -9.21 2.37 -7.10
N ARG A 308 -9.45 3.06 -8.20
CA ARG A 308 -9.92 4.43 -8.28
C ARG A 308 -11.10 4.48 -9.23
N PHE A 309 -12.03 5.38 -8.96
CA PHE A 309 -12.89 5.91 -10.01
C PHE A 309 -12.79 7.43 -10.05
N ASN A 310 -13.10 7.98 -11.22
CA ASN A 310 -13.34 9.40 -11.37
C ASN A 310 -14.41 9.63 -12.44
N ASP A 311 -15.26 10.63 -12.24
CA ASP A 311 -16.33 10.97 -13.18
C ASP A 311 -15.71 11.58 -14.46
N ARG A 312 -16.02 10.97 -15.61
CA ARG A 312 -15.49 11.35 -16.94
C ARG A 312 -16.52 12.08 -17.80
N SER A 313 -17.68 12.42 -17.23
CA SER A 313 -18.73 13.22 -17.88
C SER A 313 -18.16 14.55 -18.38
N ALA A 314 -18.83 15.13 -19.38
CA ALA A 314 -18.42 16.40 -19.95
C ALA A 314 -18.39 17.53 -18.89
N GLN A 315 -19.24 17.43 -17.87
CA GLN A 315 -19.32 18.38 -16.77
C GLN A 315 -18.04 18.41 -15.91
N TYR A 316 -17.46 17.25 -15.60
CA TYR A 316 -16.35 17.15 -14.64
C TYR A 316 -14.98 16.90 -15.28
N ARG A 317 -14.92 16.59 -16.57
CA ARG A 317 -13.66 16.32 -17.29
C ARG A 317 -12.63 17.43 -17.11
N ASN A 318 -13.05 18.69 -17.16
CA ASN A 318 -12.16 19.84 -17.03
C ASN A 318 -11.63 20.05 -15.60
N LEU A 319 -12.26 19.44 -14.58
CA LEU A 319 -11.78 19.48 -13.21
C LEU A 319 -10.63 18.50 -12.97
N MET A 320 -10.45 17.51 -13.85
CA MET A 320 -9.47 16.43 -13.65
C MET A 320 -9.58 15.79 -12.25
N PRO A 321 -10.78 15.30 -11.85
CA PRO A 321 -11.10 14.99 -10.46
C PRO A 321 -10.17 13.95 -9.82
N GLY A 322 -9.68 12.97 -10.59
CA GLY A 322 -8.71 11.99 -10.08
C GLY A 322 -7.37 12.61 -9.67
N PHE A 323 -6.91 13.67 -10.33
CA PHE A 323 -5.69 14.39 -9.94
C PHE A 323 -5.93 15.33 -8.76
N MET A 324 -7.10 16.00 -8.70
CA MET A 324 -7.48 16.80 -7.54
C MET A 324 -7.55 15.96 -6.27
N LEU A 325 -8.25 14.82 -6.34
CA LEU A 325 -8.31 13.85 -5.25
C LEU A 325 -6.90 13.45 -4.82
N ALA A 326 -6.03 13.14 -5.79
CA ALA A 326 -4.69 12.68 -5.47
C ALA A 326 -3.84 13.72 -4.72
N LEU A 327 -3.89 14.99 -5.12
CA LEU A 327 -3.15 16.05 -4.42
C LEU A 327 -3.64 16.26 -2.99
N VAL A 328 -4.95 16.24 -2.80
CA VAL A 328 -5.58 16.43 -1.50
C VAL A 328 -5.28 15.25 -0.57
N VAL A 329 -5.33 14.03 -1.09
CA VAL A 329 -4.97 12.80 -0.36
C VAL A 329 -3.49 12.75 0.00
N THR A 330 -2.57 13.22 -0.86
CA THR A 330 -1.14 13.37 -0.53
C THR A 330 -0.95 14.21 0.73
N LYS A 331 -1.61 15.37 0.81
CA LYS A 331 -1.53 16.26 1.98
C LYS A 331 -2.07 15.57 3.23
N TYR A 332 -3.25 14.96 3.12
CA TYR A 332 -3.84 14.20 4.21
C TYR A 332 -2.88 13.11 4.74
N PHE A 333 -2.27 12.33 3.85
CA PHE A 333 -1.31 11.30 4.23
C PHE A 333 -0.06 11.85 4.92
N GLN A 334 0.51 12.95 4.43
CA GLN A 334 1.67 13.56 5.07
C GLN A 334 1.36 14.07 6.48
N GLU A 335 0.24 14.76 6.66
CA GLU A 335 -0.23 15.28 7.95
C GLU A 335 -0.46 14.17 8.98
N HIS A 336 -0.84 12.97 8.51
CA HIS A 336 -1.07 11.81 9.38
C HIS A 336 0.13 10.84 9.45
N GLY A 337 1.30 11.24 8.96
CA GLY A 337 2.54 10.49 9.13
C GLY A 337 2.67 9.23 8.26
N CYS A 338 1.87 9.12 7.20
CA CYS A 338 2.06 8.10 6.17
C CYS A 338 3.35 8.40 5.38
N CYS A 339 4.15 7.36 5.15
CA CYS A 339 5.46 7.45 4.53
C CYS A 339 5.41 7.08 3.05
N VAL A 340 4.56 6.12 2.68
CA VAL A 340 4.51 5.56 1.31
C VAL A 340 3.07 5.42 0.84
N TRP A 341 2.77 6.03 -0.28
CA TRP A 341 1.51 5.85 -0.99
C TRP A 341 1.70 4.97 -2.22
N ASP A 342 1.17 3.75 -2.15
CA ASP A 342 1.29 2.72 -3.17
C ASP A 342 0.08 2.77 -4.12
N LEU A 343 0.29 3.22 -5.36
CA LEU A 343 -0.74 3.26 -6.41
C LEU A 343 -0.86 1.91 -7.14
N GLY A 344 -0.15 0.88 -6.69
CA GLY A 344 -0.17 -0.47 -7.20
C GLY A 344 0.63 -0.67 -8.48
N THR A 345 0.26 -1.72 -9.19
CA THR A 345 0.92 -2.13 -10.44
C THR A 345 0.82 -1.05 -11.50
N VAL A 346 1.94 -0.84 -12.18
CA VAL A 346 2.00 -0.10 -13.43
C VAL A 346 2.55 -1.02 -14.51
N ASN A 347 1.96 -0.91 -15.69
CA ASN A 347 2.61 -1.28 -16.93
C ASN A 347 2.69 0.01 -17.75
N LEU A 348 3.57 0.08 -18.73
CA LEU A 348 3.73 1.26 -19.59
C LEU A 348 2.52 1.50 -20.52
N CYS A 349 1.34 0.92 -20.21
CA CYS A 349 0.13 1.16 -20.97
C CYS A 349 -0.38 2.60 -20.73
N PRO A 350 -0.97 3.25 -21.76
CA PRO A 350 -1.50 4.60 -21.62
C PRO A 350 -2.52 4.78 -20.48
N LEU A 351 -3.29 3.73 -20.15
CA LEU A 351 -4.30 3.78 -19.08
C LEU A 351 -3.68 3.92 -17.68
N MET A 352 -2.44 3.48 -17.49
CA MET A 352 -1.71 3.59 -16.22
C MET A 352 -0.82 4.82 -16.15
N ARG A 353 -0.77 5.64 -17.22
CA ARG A 353 0.11 6.82 -17.28
C ARG A 353 -0.15 7.82 -16.16
N TYR A 354 -1.40 7.93 -15.70
CA TYR A 354 -1.75 8.84 -14.60
C TYR A 354 -1.01 8.47 -13.29
N LYS A 355 -0.71 7.19 -13.04
CA LYS A 355 0.05 6.76 -11.86
C LYS A 355 1.48 7.29 -11.95
N LEU A 356 2.09 7.18 -13.13
CA LEU A 356 3.43 7.72 -13.39
C LEU A 356 3.46 9.25 -13.39
N ASP A 357 2.37 9.92 -13.79
CA ASP A 357 2.23 11.37 -13.63
C ASP A 357 2.20 11.80 -12.15
N LEU A 358 1.84 10.89 -11.24
CA LEU A 358 1.85 11.13 -9.79
C LEU A 358 3.17 10.74 -9.15
N THR A 359 3.74 9.59 -9.52
CA THR A 359 4.91 9.00 -8.82
C THR A 359 6.24 9.20 -9.54
N GLY A 360 6.23 9.56 -10.81
CA GLY A 360 7.42 9.51 -11.67
C GLY A 360 7.65 8.12 -12.25
N GLU A 361 8.91 7.71 -12.34
CA GLU A 361 9.30 6.42 -12.92
C GLU A 361 8.78 5.23 -12.09
N PRO A 362 8.43 4.11 -12.74
CA PRO A 362 8.07 2.89 -12.03
C PRO A 362 9.26 2.36 -11.23
N LEU A 363 8.97 1.82 -10.05
CA LEU A 363 9.96 1.11 -9.24
C LEU A 363 9.90 -0.38 -9.55
N SER A 364 11.07 -1.00 -9.68
CA SER A 364 11.15 -2.47 -9.70
C SER A 364 10.63 -3.02 -8.37
N ARG A 365 10.08 -4.24 -8.40
CA ARG A 365 9.52 -4.87 -7.21
C ARG A 365 10.48 -4.88 -5.99
N PRO A 366 11.77 -5.27 -6.09
CA PRO A 366 12.66 -5.27 -4.93
C PRO A 366 12.81 -3.88 -4.30
N VAL A 367 12.87 -2.84 -5.14
CA VAL A 367 12.96 -1.44 -4.67
C VAL A 367 11.65 -1.01 -4.01
N ALA A 368 10.50 -1.33 -4.62
CA ALA A 368 9.20 -1.04 -4.05
C ALA A 368 9.00 -1.71 -2.68
N GLN A 369 9.40 -2.98 -2.56
CA GLN A 369 9.32 -3.72 -1.31
C GLN A 369 10.25 -3.16 -0.24
N TYR A 370 11.48 -2.78 -0.62
CA TYR A 370 12.39 -2.08 0.27
C TYR A 370 11.76 -0.81 0.84
N GLU A 371 11.10 0.01 0.02
CA GLU A 371 10.43 1.22 0.48
C GLU A 371 9.26 0.94 1.45
N LEU A 372 8.46 -0.08 1.16
CA LEU A 372 7.36 -0.51 2.03
C LEU A 372 7.88 -1.03 3.39
N MET A 373 8.96 -1.83 3.37
CA MET A 373 9.61 -2.32 4.59
C MET A 373 10.27 -1.18 5.38
N ARG A 374 10.92 -0.24 4.70
CA ARG A 374 11.50 0.96 5.32
C ARG A 374 10.43 1.79 6.04
N ALA A 375 9.27 1.97 5.41
CA ALA A 375 8.12 2.63 6.03
C ALA A 375 7.64 1.90 7.31
N HIS A 376 7.67 0.57 7.30
CA HIS A 376 7.34 -0.26 8.46
C HIS A 376 8.35 -0.10 9.61
N HIS A 377 9.66 -0.12 9.32
CA HIS A 377 10.71 -0.07 10.34
C HIS A 377 10.91 1.30 11.00
N THR A 378 10.60 2.40 10.31
CA THR A 378 10.69 3.77 10.88
C THR A 378 9.83 3.96 12.14
N TYR A 379 8.88 3.05 12.40
CA TYR A 379 8.03 3.03 13.58
C TYR A 379 8.75 2.63 14.88
N ILE A 380 9.73 1.74 14.82
CA ILE A 380 10.28 1.10 16.04
C ILE A 380 11.18 2.05 16.82
N SER A 381 11.70 3.11 16.20
CA SER A 381 12.71 3.97 16.82
C SER A 381 12.17 5.21 17.55
N ASN A 382 10.86 5.51 17.50
CA ASN A 382 10.30 6.74 18.08
C ASN A 382 8.96 6.48 18.79
N ASP A 383 8.89 6.82 20.09
CA ASP A 383 7.74 6.76 21.05
C ASP A 383 6.44 7.51 20.64
N SER A 384 6.23 7.76 19.36
CA SER A 384 5.12 8.52 18.77
C SER A 384 3.90 7.65 18.42
N VAL A 385 3.52 6.73 19.33
CA VAL A 385 2.42 5.76 19.15
C VAL A 385 1.03 6.43 19.16
N SER A 386 0.87 7.62 19.75
CA SER A 386 -0.45 8.18 20.06
C SER A 386 -1.16 8.90 18.90
N LYS A 387 -0.46 9.35 17.85
CA LYS A 387 -1.11 10.15 16.77
C LYS A 387 -1.69 9.30 15.64
N MET A 388 -1.20 8.08 15.42
CA MET A 388 -1.52 7.30 14.21
C MET A 388 -2.73 6.37 14.34
N GLY A 389 -3.06 5.96 15.57
CA GLY A 389 -4.36 5.33 15.85
C GLY A 389 -5.55 6.20 15.39
N ASN A 390 -5.32 7.50 15.16
CA ASN A 390 -6.33 8.45 14.68
C ASN A 390 -6.52 8.50 13.15
N LEU A 391 -5.67 7.89 12.32
CA LEU A 391 -5.99 7.73 10.88
C LEU A 391 -7.26 6.89 10.68
N ALA A 392 -7.44 5.93 11.60
CA ALA A 392 -8.54 4.99 11.67
C ALA A 392 -9.65 5.41 12.67
N ALA A 393 -9.26 5.97 13.83
CA ALA A 393 -10.20 6.37 14.88
C ALA A 393 -10.67 7.83 14.77
N GLY A 394 -9.97 8.67 14.01
CA GLY A 394 -10.28 10.08 13.76
C GLY A 394 -11.31 10.27 12.64
N VAL A 395 -12.38 9.47 12.65
CA VAL A 395 -13.60 9.68 11.86
C VAL A 395 -14.33 10.90 12.44
N LEU A 396 -13.71 12.06 12.35
CA LEU A 396 -14.40 13.33 12.42
C LEU A 396 -14.45 13.83 10.99
N ILE A 397 -15.69 14.00 10.52
CA ILE A 397 -16.06 14.73 9.32
C ILE A 397 -15.50 16.15 9.48
N SER A 398 -14.21 16.35 9.26
CA SER A 398 -13.72 17.66 8.91
C SER A 398 -14.01 17.78 7.43
N GLU A 399 -14.96 18.64 7.09
CA GLU A 399 -14.98 19.22 5.75
C GLU A 399 -13.65 19.94 5.58
N ILE A 400 -12.64 19.24 5.07
CA ILE A 400 -11.39 19.88 4.72
C ILE A 400 -11.72 20.69 3.46
N SER A 401 -11.98 21.98 3.67
CA SER A 401 -12.19 22.94 2.59
C SER A 401 -10.95 22.89 1.68
N THR A 402 -11.14 22.37 0.47
CA THR A 402 -10.07 22.23 -0.53
C THR A 402 -9.41 23.55 -0.90
N ALA A 403 -10.08 24.69 -0.65
CA ALA A 403 -9.51 26.02 -0.80
C ALA A 403 -8.27 26.22 0.09
N HIS A 404 -8.21 25.58 1.26
CA HIS A 404 -7.06 25.64 2.18
C HIS A 404 -5.98 24.59 1.88
N LEU A 405 -6.31 23.57 1.08
CA LEU A 405 -5.36 22.51 0.67
C LEU A 405 -4.55 22.89 -0.57
N LEU A 406 -5.12 23.74 -1.44
CA LEU A 406 -4.47 24.19 -2.68
C LEU A 406 -3.86 25.60 -2.59
N SER A 407 -4.15 26.36 -1.52
CA SER A 407 -3.45 27.58 -1.12
C SER A 407 -2.18 27.23 -0.35
#